data_AF-A0A0N8JV94-F1
#
_entry.id   AF-A0A0N8JV94-F1
#
_cell.length_a   1.000
_cell.length_b   1.000
_cell.length_c   1.000
_cell.angle_alpha   90.00
_cell.angle_beta   90.00
_cell.angle_gamma   90.00
#
_symmetry.space_group_name_H-M   'P 1'
#
loop_
_entity.id
_entity.type
_entity.pdbx_description
1 polymer ?
#
loop_
_entity_poly.entity_id
_entity_poly.type
_entity_poly.pdbx_seq_one_letter_code
_entity_poly.pdbx_strand_id
1 'polypeptide(L)'
;MPLVKDVVDVLPKLKAMALGDRAVFERGMRAFVSYVQAYAKHECSLIFRVKDLDFGALARGFALLRMPRMPELRAKTFPDFVEEAVDTDAIRYKDKNREKQRQKQLAEKKERKVETLPTRKNFQKNKAWSKQKSKKDRRKRMAAKRKQDEGSDVDDEDMKELLNDTRLLKRLKKGKISEEDFEKQLTAGCTSRVGGRGASQQGSSSGMEEEDEM
;
A
#
# COMPACT_ATOMS: atom_id res chain seq x y z
N MET A 1 3.72 36.20 -4.75
CA MET A 1 3.96 36.28 -6.20
C MET A 1 2.73 36.88 -6.87
N PRO A 2 2.86 37.84 -7.81
CA PRO A 2 1.71 38.39 -8.49
C PRO A 2 1.04 37.28 -9.31
N LEU A 3 -0.26 37.10 -9.11
CA LEU A 3 -1.08 36.17 -9.89
C LEU A 3 -1.01 36.59 -11.36
N VAL A 4 -0.73 35.64 -12.25
CA VAL A 4 -0.73 35.84 -13.70
C VAL A 4 -2.09 36.41 -14.09
N LYS A 5 -2.12 37.68 -14.53
CA LYS A 5 -3.36 38.46 -14.71
C LYS A 5 -4.13 38.07 -15.97
N ASP A 6 -3.47 37.44 -16.93
CA ASP A 6 -4.03 37.07 -18.23
C ASP A 6 -4.13 35.55 -18.37
N VAL A 7 -5.02 34.92 -17.58
CA VAL A 7 -5.34 33.50 -17.75
C VAL A 7 -6.79 33.40 -18.23
N VAL A 8 -6.98 32.81 -19.41
CA VAL A 8 -8.31 32.54 -19.96
C VAL A 8 -9.05 31.59 -19.02
N ASP A 9 -10.22 32.00 -18.53
CA ASP A 9 -11.04 31.14 -17.69
C ASP A 9 -11.66 30.01 -18.53
N VAL A 10 -11.08 28.81 -18.38
CA VAL A 10 -11.53 27.58 -19.02
C VAL A 10 -12.51 26.78 -18.17
N LEU A 11 -12.67 27.14 -16.88
CA LEU A 11 -13.56 26.45 -15.95
C LEU A 11 -15.01 26.37 -16.43
N PRO A 12 -15.65 27.47 -16.89
CA PRO A 12 -17.04 27.40 -17.35
C PRO A 12 -17.19 26.48 -18.57
N LYS A 13 -16.20 26.45 -19.47
CA LYS A 13 -16.21 25.56 -20.64
C LYS A 13 -16.10 24.10 -20.23
N LEU A 14 -15.18 23.78 -19.31
CA LEU A 14 -15.01 22.41 -18.81
C LEU A 14 -16.24 21.91 -18.05
N LYS A 15 -16.87 22.77 -17.25
CA LYS A 15 -18.12 22.44 -16.55
C LYS A 15 -19.26 22.19 -17.53
N ALA A 16 -19.40 23.03 -18.57
CA ALA A 16 -20.38 22.80 -19.63
C ALA A 16 -20.15 21.46 -20.36
N MET A 17 -18.90 21.07 -20.60
CA MET A 17 -18.57 19.76 -21.17
C MET A 17 -18.93 18.61 -20.22
N ALA A 18 -18.70 18.76 -18.91
CA ALA A 18 -19.07 17.76 -17.91
C ALA A 18 -20.60 17.60 -17.76
N LEU A 19 -21.35 18.69 -17.92
CA LEU A 19 -22.82 18.67 -17.96
C LEU A 19 -23.36 18.03 -19.24
N GLY A 20 -22.68 18.22 -20.37
CA GLY A 20 -23.08 17.68 -21.67
C GLY A 20 -22.76 16.19 -21.85
N ASP A 21 -21.72 15.66 -21.19
CA ASP A 21 -21.35 14.26 -21.29
C ASP A 21 -20.89 13.67 -19.95
N ARG A 22 -21.62 12.65 -19.50
CA ARG A 22 -21.31 11.89 -18.29
C ARG A 22 -19.90 11.29 -18.31
N ALA A 23 -19.36 10.93 -19.49
CA ALA A 23 -18.03 10.34 -19.57
C ALA A 23 -16.93 11.33 -19.13
N VAL A 24 -17.09 12.62 -19.45
CA VAL A 24 -16.16 13.69 -19.04
C VAL A 24 -16.26 13.89 -17.53
N PHE A 25 -17.48 13.96 -17.00
CA PHE A 25 -17.73 14.07 -15.56
C PHE A 25 -17.07 12.94 -14.75
N GLU A 26 -17.28 11.69 -15.15
CA GLU A 26 -16.72 10.53 -14.44
C GLU A 26 -15.21 10.44 -14.56
N ARG A 27 -14.64 10.85 -15.69
CA ARG A 27 -13.18 10.95 -15.86
C ARG A 27 -12.60 11.99 -14.93
N GLY A 28 -13.24 13.16 -14.79
CA GLY A 28 -12.83 14.19 -13.83
C GLY A 28 -12.84 13.67 -12.39
N MET A 29 -13.93 13.03 -11.97
CA MET A 29 -14.01 12.39 -10.65
C MET A 29 -12.92 11.33 -10.44
N ARG A 30 -12.69 10.46 -11.41
CA ARG A 30 -11.69 9.40 -11.31
C ARG A 30 -10.27 9.98 -11.24
N ALA A 31 -9.97 11.00 -12.04
CA ALA A 31 -8.68 11.67 -12.05
C ALA A 31 -8.39 12.32 -10.69
N PHE A 32 -9.35 13.06 -10.13
CA PHE A 32 -9.24 13.66 -8.81
C PHE A 32 -8.94 12.60 -7.73
N VAL A 33 -9.71 11.50 -7.71
CA VAL A 33 -9.51 10.43 -6.73
C VAL A 33 -8.13 9.78 -6.89
N SER A 34 -7.67 9.55 -8.12
CA SER A 34 -6.35 8.97 -8.37
C SER A 34 -5.21 9.89 -7.93
N TYR A 35 -5.36 11.20 -8.10
CA TYR A 35 -4.37 12.18 -7.65
C TYR A 35 -4.24 12.19 -6.13
N VAL A 36 -5.38 12.25 -5.44
CA VAL A 36 -5.43 12.24 -3.97
C VAL A 36 -4.86 10.93 -3.41
N GLN A 37 -5.22 9.79 -4.02
CA GLN A 37 -4.64 8.50 -3.64
C GLN A 37 -3.14 8.40 -3.90
N ALA A 38 -2.63 9.02 -4.97
CA ALA A 38 -1.21 9.07 -5.25
C ALA A 38 -0.48 9.83 -4.14
N TYR A 39 -1.02 10.97 -3.70
CA TYR A 39 -0.50 11.72 -2.55
C TYR A 39 -0.51 10.90 -1.27
N ALA A 40 -1.56 10.12 -1.02
CA ALA A 40 -1.68 9.31 0.18
C ALA A 40 -0.75 8.07 0.20
N LYS A 41 -0.45 7.49 -0.97
CA LYS A 41 0.38 6.28 -1.11
C LYS A 41 1.86 6.58 -1.32
N HIS A 42 2.22 7.82 -1.62
CA HIS A 42 3.60 8.19 -1.89
C HIS A 42 4.48 7.99 -0.65
N GLU A 43 5.69 7.46 -0.83
CA GLU A 43 6.61 7.11 0.26
C GLU A 43 7.15 8.36 0.98
N CYS A 44 7.36 9.45 0.24
CA CYS A 44 7.77 10.75 0.79
C CYS A 44 6.62 11.51 1.50
N SER A 45 6.16 10.99 2.63
CA SER A 45 5.14 11.61 3.48
C SER A 45 5.51 13.01 4.02
N LEU A 46 6.81 13.34 4.07
CA LEU A 46 7.29 14.66 4.54
C LEU A 46 6.93 15.79 3.58
N ILE A 47 6.99 15.51 2.26
CA ILE A 47 6.74 16.47 1.18
C ILE A 47 5.26 16.42 0.76
N PHE A 48 4.71 15.21 0.61
CA PHE A 48 3.32 15.01 0.18
C PHE A 48 2.39 14.81 1.37
N ARG A 49 2.08 15.92 2.06
CA ARG A 49 1.17 15.90 3.20
C ARG A 49 -0.29 16.08 2.75
N VAL A 50 -1.06 14.99 2.80
CA VAL A 50 -2.52 15.00 2.50
C VAL A 50 -3.31 15.93 3.43
N LYS A 51 -2.77 16.26 4.60
CA LYS A 51 -3.37 17.21 5.54
C LYS A 51 -3.33 18.65 5.01
N ASP A 52 -2.24 19.00 4.35
CA ASP A 52 -1.93 20.37 3.91
C ASP A 52 -2.42 20.61 2.46
N LEU A 53 -2.94 19.57 1.80
CA LEU A 53 -3.52 19.65 0.47
C LEU A 53 -4.89 20.34 0.51
N ASP A 54 -5.03 21.42 -0.26
CA ASP A 54 -6.32 22.09 -0.45
C ASP A 54 -7.18 21.35 -1.48
N PHE A 55 -8.17 20.61 -0.97
CA PHE A 55 -9.12 19.86 -1.80
C PHE A 55 -10.10 20.76 -2.56
N GLY A 56 -10.38 21.97 -2.09
CA GLY A 56 -11.30 22.91 -2.73
C GLY A 56 -10.68 23.47 -4.01
N ALA A 57 -9.47 24.02 -3.91
CA ALA A 57 -8.72 24.50 -5.07
C ALA A 57 -8.42 23.37 -6.06
N LEU A 58 -8.10 22.17 -5.56
CA LEU A 58 -7.87 21.00 -6.41
C LEU A 58 -9.14 20.59 -7.16
N ALA A 59 -10.30 20.53 -6.47
CA ALA A 59 -11.57 20.19 -7.09
C ALA A 59 -11.98 21.22 -8.16
N ARG A 60 -11.66 22.50 -7.93
CA ARG A 60 -11.81 23.57 -8.94
C ARG A 60 -10.89 23.32 -10.15
N GLY A 61 -9.65 22.93 -9.94
CA GLY A 61 -8.70 22.60 -11.01
C GLY A 61 -9.15 21.43 -11.91
N PHE A 62 -9.82 20.43 -11.33
CA PHE A 62 -10.43 19.33 -12.08
C PHE A 62 -11.83 19.64 -12.63
N ALA A 63 -12.34 20.86 -12.45
CA ALA A 63 -13.68 21.30 -12.87
C ALA A 63 -14.79 20.35 -12.40
N LEU A 64 -14.72 19.87 -11.16
CA LEU A 64 -15.73 18.97 -10.60
C LEU A 64 -17.04 19.73 -10.36
N LEU A 65 -18.16 19.06 -10.65
CA LEU A 65 -19.51 19.57 -10.32
C LEU A 65 -19.88 19.26 -8.87
N ARG A 66 -19.38 18.14 -8.33
CA ARG A 66 -19.68 17.61 -7.00
C ARG A 66 -18.47 16.90 -6.40
N MET A 67 -18.33 16.95 -5.08
CA MET A 67 -17.26 16.23 -4.39
C MET A 67 -17.46 14.69 -4.41
N PRO A 68 -16.41 13.91 -4.75
CA PRO A 68 -16.47 12.46 -4.68
C PRO A 68 -16.52 11.97 -3.23
N ARG A 69 -17.24 10.87 -2.98
CA ARG A 69 -17.28 10.25 -1.65
C ARG A 69 -16.10 9.28 -1.49
N MET A 70 -15.09 9.67 -0.69
CA MET A 70 -13.91 8.84 -0.43
C MET A 70 -13.47 8.93 1.05
N PRO A 71 -12.75 7.93 1.58
CA PRO A 71 -12.38 7.88 3.01
C PRO A 71 -11.55 9.10 3.45
N GLU A 72 -10.74 9.67 2.56
CA GLU A 72 -9.85 10.80 2.83
C GLU A 72 -10.61 12.14 2.95
N LEU A 73 -11.79 12.25 2.31
CA LEU A 73 -12.65 13.43 2.35
C LEU A 73 -13.74 13.33 3.44
N ARG A 74 -13.98 12.14 4.01
CA ARG A 74 -15.16 11.84 4.83
C ARG A 74 -15.22 12.62 6.16
N ALA A 75 -14.10 13.12 6.65
CA ALA A 75 -14.00 13.85 7.92
C ALA A 75 -13.78 15.35 7.74
N LYS A 76 -13.74 15.86 6.50
CA LYS A 76 -13.43 17.26 6.19
C LYS A 76 -14.64 17.95 5.57
N THR A 77 -14.86 19.20 5.95
CA THR A 77 -15.84 20.09 5.32
C THR A 77 -15.11 21.03 4.38
N PHE A 78 -15.67 21.27 3.20
CA PHE A 78 -15.04 22.07 2.14
C PHE A 78 -15.85 23.36 1.94
N PRO A 79 -15.59 24.43 2.71
CA PRO A 79 -16.30 25.69 2.53
C PRO A 79 -15.95 26.38 1.19
N ASP A 80 -14.73 26.14 0.69
CA ASP A 80 -14.21 26.80 -0.52
C ASP A 80 -14.68 26.15 -1.83
N PHE A 81 -15.39 25.01 -1.76
CA PHE A 81 -15.94 24.33 -2.92
C PHE A 81 -17.43 24.61 -3.07
N VAL A 82 -17.78 25.39 -4.08
CA VAL A 82 -19.18 25.64 -4.45
C VAL A 82 -19.68 24.47 -5.31
N GLU A 83 -20.44 23.57 -4.71
CA GLU A 83 -21.14 22.51 -5.45
C GLU A 83 -22.20 23.15 -6.36
N GLU A 84 -22.25 22.71 -7.62
CA GLU A 84 -23.36 23.12 -8.49
C GLU A 84 -24.59 22.29 -8.15
N ALA A 85 -25.73 22.96 -7.97
CA ALA A 85 -27.02 22.34 -7.62
C ALA A 85 -27.65 21.57 -8.79
N VAL A 86 -26.85 20.79 -9.53
CA VAL A 86 -27.28 19.96 -10.65
C VAL A 86 -27.40 18.52 -10.17
N ASP A 87 -28.51 17.87 -10.51
CA ASP A 87 -28.65 16.44 -10.30
C ASP A 87 -27.67 15.68 -11.22
N THR A 88 -26.52 15.33 -10.65
CA THR A 88 -25.50 14.55 -11.35
C THR A 88 -26.08 13.29 -11.98
N ASP A 89 -27.02 12.59 -11.36
CA ASP A 89 -27.52 11.30 -11.86
C ASP A 89 -28.39 11.42 -13.12
N ALA A 90 -28.86 12.62 -13.43
CA ALA A 90 -29.57 12.94 -14.66
C ALA A 90 -28.66 13.09 -15.89
N ILE A 91 -27.34 13.28 -15.71
CA ILE A 91 -26.39 13.46 -16.81
C ILE A 91 -26.26 12.14 -17.59
N ARG A 92 -26.60 12.16 -18.87
CA ARG A 92 -26.55 11.00 -19.78
C ARG A 92 -25.18 10.91 -20.46
N TYR A 93 -24.79 9.71 -20.88
CA TYR A 93 -23.66 9.57 -21.79
C TYR A 93 -24.05 10.06 -23.19
N LYS A 94 -23.12 10.74 -23.87
CA LYS A 94 -23.28 11.07 -25.29
C LYS A 94 -23.35 9.80 -26.17
N ASP A 95 -22.63 8.76 -25.75
CA ASP A 95 -22.60 7.45 -26.43
C ASP A 95 -23.82 6.58 -26.09
N LYS A 96 -24.66 6.29 -27.09
CA LYS A 96 -25.87 5.46 -26.94
C LYS A 96 -25.58 4.06 -26.39
N ASN A 97 -24.45 3.46 -26.77
CA ASN A 97 -24.08 2.11 -26.32
C ASN A 97 -23.70 2.08 -24.83
N ARG A 98 -22.96 3.10 -24.36
CA ARG A 98 -22.60 3.23 -22.94
C ARG A 98 -23.82 3.54 -22.09
N GLU A 99 -24.76 4.35 -22.59
CA GLU A 99 -26.00 4.62 -21.88
C GLU A 99 -26.87 3.37 -21.73
N LYS A 100 -27.00 2.53 -22.77
CA LYS A 100 -27.68 1.23 -22.68
C LYS A 100 -27.03 0.33 -21.61
N GLN A 101 -25.69 0.25 -21.61
CA GLN A 101 -24.95 -0.52 -20.62
C GLN A 101 -25.18 0.01 -19.19
N ARG A 102 -25.17 1.34 -19.02
CA ARG A 102 -25.45 2.00 -17.74
C ARG A 102 -26.85 1.65 -17.23
N GLN A 103 -27.86 1.74 -18.09
CA GLN A 103 -29.24 1.41 -17.71
C GLN A 103 -29.36 -0.05 -17.28
N LYS A 104 -28.72 -0.99 -18.00
CA LYS A 104 -28.66 -2.40 -17.61
C LYS A 104 -28.01 -2.58 -16.23
N GLN A 105 -26.85 -1.95 -16.00
CA GLN A 105 -26.17 -2.02 -14.71
C GLN A 105 -26.97 -1.36 -13.58
N LEU A 106 -27.71 -0.29 -13.88
CA LEU A 106 -28.53 0.41 -12.90
C LEU A 106 -29.76 -0.43 -12.51
N ALA A 107 -30.39 -1.09 -13.48
CA ALA A 107 -31.47 -2.05 -13.25
C ALA A 107 -30.99 -3.22 -12.39
N GLU A 108 -29.87 -3.85 -12.77
CA GLU A 108 -29.26 -4.95 -12.01
C GLU A 108 -28.88 -4.52 -10.57
N LYS A 109 -28.33 -3.30 -10.40
CA LYS A 109 -28.05 -2.77 -9.06
C LYS A 109 -29.33 -2.53 -8.25
N LYS A 110 -30.41 -2.07 -8.87
CA LYS A 110 -31.70 -1.88 -8.20
C LYS A 110 -32.29 -3.22 -7.79
N GLU A 111 -32.33 -4.20 -8.69
CA GLU A 111 -32.78 -5.57 -8.41
C GLU A 111 -31.98 -6.19 -7.26
N ARG A 112 -30.65 -6.16 -7.35
CA ARG A 112 -29.78 -6.67 -6.29
C ARG A 112 -29.92 -5.91 -4.98
N LYS A 113 -30.22 -4.61 -5.00
CA LYS A 113 -30.45 -3.82 -3.79
C LYS A 113 -31.81 -4.14 -3.14
N VAL A 114 -32.82 -4.41 -3.95
CA VAL A 114 -34.13 -4.90 -3.48
C VAL A 114 -33.98 -6.29 -2.86
N GLU A 115 -33.17 -7.18 -3.46
CA GLU A 115 -32.85 -8.49 -2.88
C GLU A 115 -32.03 -8.40 -1.57
N THR A 116 -31.36 -7.27 -1.30
CA THR A 116 -30.40 -7.13 -0.19
C THR A 116 -30.82 -6.17 0.93
N LEU A 117 -32.07 -5.71 0.96
CA LEU A 117 -32.64 -4.94 2.08
C LEU A 117 -33.61 -5.80 2.93
N PRO A 118 -33.54 -5.82 4.28
CA PRO A 118 -32.38 -5.98 5.13
C PRO A 118 -32.61 -7.15 6.12
N THR A 119 -32.35 -8.40 5.73
CA THR A 119 -31.86 -9.32 6.77
C THR A 119 -30.43 -8.88 6.99
N ARG A 120 -30.19 -8.07 8.02
CA ARG A 120 -28.86 -7.91 8.62
C ARG A 120 -28.30 -9.32 8.63
N LYS A 121 -27.35 -9.62 7.74
CA LYS A 121 -26.65 -10.89 7.78
C LYS A 121 -25.90 -10.81 9.09
N ASN A 122 -26.54 -11.26 10.16
CA ASN A 122 -25.92 -11.61 11.40
C ASN A 122 -24.73 -12.42 10.95
N PHE A 123 -23.54 -11.82 11.07
CA PHE A 123 -22.30 -12.52 10.86
C PHE A 123 -22.45 -13.75 11.74
N GLN A 124 -22.73 -14.91 11.16
CA GLN A 124 -23.11 -16.10 11.91
C GLN A 124 -21.91 -16.44 12.78
N LYS A 125 -21.95 -16.01 14.04
CA LYS A 125 -20.94 -16.31 15.06
C LYS A 125 -20.95 -17.80 15.44
N ASN A 126 -21.87 -18.58 14.87
CA ASN A 126 -21.97 -20.02 15.03
C ASN A 126 -21.40 -20.76 13.83
N LYS A 127 -20.10 -20.62 13.58
CA LYS A 127 -19.37 -21.71 12.91
C LYS A 127 -18.99 -22.70 14.00
N ALA A 128 -19.45 -23.94 13.88
CA ALA A 128 -19.08 -25.03 14.80
C ALA A 128 -17.57 -25.02 15.06
N TRP A 129 -17.16 -25.12 16.33
CA TRP A 129 -15.77 -25.01 16.81
C TRP A 129 -14.75 -25.75 15.94
N SER A 130 -15.13 -26.92 15.41
CA SER A 130 -14.34 -27.73 14.47
C SER A 130 -13.90 -26.95 13.21
N LYS A 131 -14.81 -26.21 12.56
CA LYS A 131 -14.49 -25.41 11.35
C LYS A 131 -13.63 -24.18 11.67
N GLN A 132 -13.68 -23.69 12.90
CA GLN A 132 -12.83 -22.59 13.36
C GLN A 132 -11.42 -23.10 13.74
N LYS A 133 -11.32 -24.29 14.34
CA LYS A 133 -10.05 -24.97 14.65
C LYS A 133 -9.29 -25.33 13.38
N SER A 134 -9.96 -25.89 12.36
CA SER A 134 -9.32 -26.22 11.08
C SER A 134 -8.80 -24.99 10.33
N LYS A 135 -9.56 -23.87 10.34
CA LYS A 135 -9.12 -22.61 9.74
C LYS A 135 -7.95 -21.98 10.50
N LYS A 136 -7.95 -22.06 11.84
CA LYS A 136 -6.85 -21.59 12.68
C LYS A 136 -5.59 -22.44 12.48
N ASP A 137 -5.74 -23.76 12.38
CA ASP A 137 -4.63 -24.69 12.13
C ASP A 137 -4.02 -24.47 10.74
N ARG A 138 -4.86 -24.32 9.71
CA ARG A 138 -4.41 -23.97 8.36
C ARG A 138 -3.64 -22.64 8.34
N ARG A 139 -4.12 -21.63 9.07
CA ARG A 139 -3.43 -20.32 9.17
C ARG A 139 -2.10 -20.43 9.91
N LYS A 140 -2.02 -21.25 10.95
CA LYS A 140 -0.75 -21.54 11.66
C LYS A 140 0.26 -22.27 10.77
N ARG A 141 -0.16 -23.31 10.04
CA ARG A 141 0.71 -24.04 9.10
C ARG A 141 1.25 -23.13 8.00
N MET A 142 0.41 -22.27 7.43
CA MET A 142 0.85 -21.30 6.40
C MET A 142 1.80 -20.24 6.96
N ALA A 143 1.56 -19.77 8.19
CA ALA A 143 2.46 -18.82 8.85
C ALA A 143 3.80 -19.46 9.24
N ALA A 144 3.79 -20.72 9.69
CA ALA A 144 4.99 -21.48 9.98
C ALA A 144 5.82 -21.73 8.71
N LYS A 145 5.18 -22.09 7.60
CA LYS A 145 5.85 -22.22 6.29
C LYS A 145 6.49 -20.90 5.84
N ARG A 146 5.77 -19.77 5.97
CA ARG A 146 6.36 -18.45 5.66
C ARG A 146 7.52 -18.08 6.56
N LYS A 147 7.46 -18.40 7.86
CA LYS A 147 8.58 -18.17 8.77
C LYS A 147 9.79 -19.07 8.49
N GLN A 148 9.55 -20.28 8.01
CA GLN A 148 10.62 -21.20 7.61
C GLN A 148 11.29 -20.72 6.33
N ASP A 149 10.50 -20.19 5.39
CA ASP A 149 10.96 -19.62 4.11
C ASP A 149 11.65 -18.25 4.29
N GLU A 150 11.18 -17.42 5.22
CA GLU A 150 11.81 -16.14 5.61
C GLU A 150 13.01 -16.33 6.56
N GLY A 151 13.10 -17.48 7.24
CA GLY A 151 14.15 -17.80 8.21
C GLY A 151 15.29 -18.65 7.66
N SER A 152 15.21 -19.11 6.40
CA SER A 152 16.27 -19.92 5.79
C SER A 152 17.47 -19.11 5.27
N ASP A 153 17.45 -17.78 5.42
CA ASP A 153 18.51 -16.87 4.93
C ASP A 153 19.20 -16.06 6.05
N VAL A 154 18.86 -16.31 7.32
CA VAL A 154 19.55 -15.70 8.46
C VAL A 154 19.86 -16.80 9.46
N ASP A 155 21.15 -17.11 9.64
CA ASP A 155 21.60 -18.13 10.58
C ASP A 155 21.12 -17.79 12.00
N ASP A 156 20.60 -18.79 12.72
CA ASP A 156 20.13 -18.65 14.10
C ASP A 156 21.23 -18.15 15.05
N GLU A 157 22.50 -18.27 14.64
CA GLU A 157 23.68 -17.72 15.34
C GLU A 157 23.81 -16.21 15.15
N ASP A 158 23.63 -15.69 13.93
CA ASP A 158 23.70 -14.25 13.64
C ASP A 158 22.57 -13.48 14.34
N MET A 159 21.37 -14.08 14.43
CA MET A 159 20.26 -13.48 15.18
C MET A 159 20.55 -13.39 16.69
N LYS A 160 21.23 -14.40 17.26
CA LYS A 160 21.59 -14.42 18.69
C LYS A 160 22.69 -13.41 19.02
N GLU A 161 23.67 -13.27 18.13
CA GLU A 161 24.72 -12.25 18.26
C GLU A 161 24.10 -10.85 18.26
N LEU A 162 23.23 -10.54 17.28
CA LEU A 162 22.58 -9.24 17.19
C LEU A 162 21.74 -8.92 18.44
N LEU A 163 21.10 -9.93 19.04
CA LEU A 163 20.38 -9.77 20.30
C LEU A 163 21.29 -9.51 21.51
N ASN A 164 22.51 -10.07 21.52
CA ASN A 164 23.50 -9.80 22.56
C ASN A 164 24.07 -8.38 22.42
N ASP A 165 24.38 -7.94 21.21
CA ASP A 165 24.89 -6.59 20.93
C ASP A 165 23.87 -5.51 21.30
N THR A 166 22.60 -5.74 20.97
CA THR A 166 21.51 -4.81 21.35
C THR A 166 21.28 -4.75 22.87
N ARG A 167 21.55 -5.84 23.61
CA ARG A 167 21.52 -5.83 25.08
C ARG A 167 22.70 -5.05 25.64
N LEU A 168 23.88 -5.20 25.06
CA LEU A 168 25.09 -4.50 25.48
C LEU A 168 24.97 -2.98 25.27
N LEU A 169 24.45 -2.56 24.11
CA LEU A 169 24.12 -1.16 23.81
C LEU A 169 23.10 -0.57 24.79
N LYS A 170 22.10 -1.36 25.20
CA LYS A 170 21.13 -0.92 26.22
C LYS A 170 21.75 -0.79 27.60
N ARG A 171 22.81 -1.54 27.92
CA ARG A 171 23.54 -1.44 29.19
C ARG A 171 24.48 -0.23 29.18
N LEU A 172 25.15 0.05 28.07
CA LEU A 172 25.95 1.27 27.86
C LEU A 172 25.07 2.53 27.96
N LYS A 173 23.95 2.59 27.25
CA LYS A 173 22.99 3.71 27.32
C LYS A 173 22.38 3.93 28.71
N LYS A 174 22.39 2.90 29.56
CA LYS A 174 21.94 2.98 30.96
C LYS A 174 23.09 3.22 31.95
N GLY A 175 24.32 3.43 31.47
CA GLY A 175 25.51 3.68 32.28
C GLY A 175 25.95 2.48 33.13
N LYS A 176 25.52 1.26 32.79
CA LYS A 176 25.82 0.05 33.58
C LYS A 176 27.12 -0.66 33.15
N ILE A 177 27.74 -0.19 32.08
CA ILE A 177 28.99 -0.69 31.49
C ILE A 177 29.75 0.54 31.00
N SER A 178 31.08 0.55 31.14
CA SER A 178 31.94 1.60 30.60
C SER A 178 32.11 1.47 29.08
N GLU A 179 32.53 2.54 28.40
CA GLU A 179 32.75 2.49 26.94
C GLU A 179 33.85 1.50 26.55
N GLU A 180 34.91 1.42 27.35
CA GLU A 180 36.02 0.47 27.16
C GLU A 180 35.59 -1.00 27.34
N ASP A 181 34.70 -1.28 28.31
CA ASP A 181 34.19 -2.63 28.56
C ASP A 181 33.18 -3.08 27.49
N PHE A 182 32.50 -2.12 26.87
CA PHE A 182 31.59 -2.34 25.74
C PHE A 182 32.38 -2.73 24.48
N GLU A 183 33.46 -2.01 24.18
CA GLU A 183 34.33 -2.31 23.03
C GLU A 183 35.02 -3.67 23.16
N LYS A 184 35.52 -4.02 24.36
CA LYS A 184 36.14 -5.33 24.62
C LYS A 184 35.18 -6.50 24.42
N GLN A 185 33.91 -6.35 24.83
CA GLN A 185 32.91 -7.42 24.70
C GLN A 185 32.36 -7.57 23.28
N LEU A 186 32.26 -6.47 22.52
CA LEU A 186 31.92 -6.52 21.08
C LEU A 186 33.04 -7.15 20.26
N THR A 187 34.29 -6.76 20.51
CA THR A 187 35.44 -7.26 19.75
C THR A 187 35.74 -8.73 20.04
N ALA A 188 35.58 -9.19 21.29
CA ALA A 188 35.73 -10.60 21.65
C ALA A 188 34.74 -11.54 20.92
N GLY A 189 33.54 -11.06 20.58
CA GLY A 189 32.57 -11.82 19.78
C GLY A 189 32.99 -12.01 18.32
N CYS A 190 33.76 -11.06 17.76
CA CYS A 190 34.22 -11.07 16.38
C CYS A 190 35.47 -11.96 16.16
N THR A 191 36.35 -12.07 17.16
CA THR A 191 37.62 -12.83 17.05
C THR A 191 37.45 -14.34 16.92
N SER A 192 36.28 -14.90 17.24
CA SER A 192 36.00 -16.34 17.12
C SER A 192 35.80 -16.82 15.67
N ARG A 193 35.57 -15.92 14.71
CA ARG A 193 35.29 -16.28 13.30
C ARG A 193 36.48 -16.24 12.35
N VAL A 194 37.61 -15.65 12.74
CA VAL A 194 38.79 -15.49 11.85
C VAL A 194 39.73 -16.72 11.88
N GLY A 195 39.49 -17.71 12.75
CA GLY A 195 40.38 -18.85 12.99
C GLY A 195 40.14 -20.12 12.15
N GLY A 196 39.40 -20.09 11.05
CA GLY A 196 39.00 -21.33 10.39
C GLY A 196 38.62 -21.22 8.92
N ARG A 197 39.46 -20.63 8.08
CA ARG A 197 39.34 -20.73 6.61
C ARG A 197 40.63 -20.29 5.92
N GLY A 198 41.52 -21.23 5.65
CA GLY A 198 42.62 -21.01 4.70
C GLY A 198 43.81 -21.93 4.90
N ALA A 199 43.87 -23.04 4.16
CA ALA A 199 45.08 -23.56 3.51
C ALA A 199 44.82 -24.94 2.86
N SER A 200 44.63 -24.98 1.54
CA SER A 200 45.10 -26.09 0.69
C SER A 200 44.99 -25.74 -0.80
N GLN A 201 46.04 -25.11 -1.34
CA GLN A 201 46.40 -25.21 -2.76
C GLN A 201 47.92 -25.29 -2.89
N GLN A 202 48.41 -26.49 -3.12
CA GLN A 202 49.64 -26.90 -3.83
C GLN A 202 49.26 -28.30 -4.37
N GLY A 203 49.30 -28.67 -5.64
CA GLY A 203 50.10 -28.19 -6.77
C GLY A 203 50.81 -29.42 -7.36
N SER A 204 50.36 -29.86 -8.54
CA SER A 204 51.12 -30.60 -9.57
C SER A 204 51.40 -32.10 -9.36
N SER A 205 50.92 -32.98 -10.27
CA SER A 205 51.71 -33.48 -11.43
C SER A 205 51.16 -34.80 -12.02
N SER A 206 51.04 -34.81 -13.35
CA SER A 206 51.34 -35.90 -14.31
C SER A 206 50.58 -37.24 -14.27
N GLY A 207 49.92 -37.56 -15.39
CA GLY A 207 50.30 -38.74 -16.19
C GLY A 207 49.24 -39.81 -16.48
N MET A 208 48.99 -40.02 -17.79
CA MET A 208 48.56 -41.26 -18.50
C MET A 208 47.07 -41.64 -18.38
N GLU A 209 46.28 -41.71 -19.48
CA GLU A 209 46.26 -42.80 -20.50
C GLU A 209 46.10 -44.16 -19.79
N GLU A 210 45.11 -45.02 -20.01
CA GLU A 210 44.37 -45.43 -21.19
C GLU A 210 43.23 -46.40 -20.71
N GLU A 211 42.24 -46.61 -21.57
CA GLU A 211 41.29 -47.74 -21.74
C GLU A 211 41.07 -48.81 -20.64
N ASP A 212 39.80 -49.14 -20.36
CA ASP A 212 39.26 -50.46 -20.75
C ASP A 212 37.73 -50.58 -20.60
N GLU A 213 37.14 -51.28 -21.56
CA GLU A 213 35.72 -51.61 -21.75
C GLU A 213 35.16 -52.58 -20.68
N MET A 214 33.88 -52.39 -20.29
CA MET A 214 32.73 -53.25 -20.62
C MET A 214 31.46 -52.83 -19.86
#